data_AF-A0ABD3VA88-F1
#
_entry.id   AF-A0ABD3VA88-F1
#
_cell.length_a   1.000
_cell.length_b   1.000
_cell.length_c   1.000
_cell.angle_alpha   90.00
_cell.angle_beta   90.00
_cell.angle_gamma   90.00
#
_symmetry.space_group_name_H-M   'P 1'
#
loop_
_entity.id
_entity.type
_entity.pdbx_description
1 polymer ?
#
loop_
_entity_poly.entity_id
_entity_poly.type
_entity_poly.pdbx_seq_one_letter_code
_entity_poly.pdbx_strand_id
1 'polypeptide(L)' 'PQLRISIAQFMANVHRSVNETSQQYLQNEKRYNYTTPKSFLEQIKLYQNLLAKKNAELQARIIRLENGLEKLKSTASQ' A
#
# COMPACT_ATOMS: atom_id res chain seq x y z
N PRO A 1 -4.95 -10.89 -12.84
CA PRO A 1 -3.75 -11.06 -13.71
C PRO A 1 -3.27 -9.75 -14.32
N GLN A 2 -4.15 -8.99 -15.01
CA GLN A 2 -3.81 -7.66 -15.58
C GLN A 2 -3.23 -6.69 -14.53
N LEU A 3 -3.90 -6.53 -13.38
CA LEU A 3 -3.52 -5.53 -12.39
C LEU A 3 -2.14 -5.78 -11.77
N ARG A 4 -1.69 -7.06 -11.67
CA ARG A 4 -0.36 -7.39 -11.15
C ARG A 4 0.75 -6.83 -12.05
N ILE A 5 0.56 -6.86 -13.37
CA ILE A 5 1.51 -6.31 -14.34
C ILE A 5 1.60 -4.80 -14.18
N SER A 6 0.45 -4.11 -14.12
CA SER A 6 0.40 -2.67 -13.92
C SER A 6 1.05 -2.24 -12.60
N ILE A 7 0.80 -2.98 -11.50
CA ILE A 7 1.45 -2.72 -10.21
C ILE A 7 2.97 -2.92 -10.31
N ALA A 8 3.44 -3.99 -10.96
CA ALA A 8 4.88 -4.23 -11.13
C ALA A 8 5.56 -3.11 -11.94
N GLN A 9 4.93 -2.67 -13.02
CA GLN A 9 5.41 -1.53 -13.82
C GLN A 9 5.43 -0.24 -13.00
N PHE A 10 4.38 0.01 -12.21
CA PHE A 10 4.32 1.17 -11.33
C PHE A 10 5.42 1.15 -10.26
N MET A 11 5.66 0.00 -9.61
CA MET A 11 6.75 -0.15 -8.64
C MET A 11 8.10 0.17 -9.26
N ALA A 12 8.37 -0.31 -10.48
CA ALA A 12 9.60 0.00 -11.20
C ALA A 12 9.72 1.50 -11.54
N ASN A 13 8.63 2.13 -11.98
CA ASN A 13 8.60 3.56 -12.27
C ASN A 13 8.87 4.41 -11.02
N VAL A 14 8.24 4.09 -9.89
CA VAL A 14 8.47 4.79 -8.62
C VAL A 14 9.90 4.59 -8.12
N HIS A 15 10.45 3.38 -8.23
CA HIS A 15 11.84 3.15 -7.82
C HIS A 15 12.83 3.97 -8.66
N ARG A 16 12.56 4.12 -9.97
CA ARG A 16 13.34 5.01 -10.85
C ARG A 16 13.20 6.47 -10.44
N SER A 17 11.99 6.96 -10.15
CA SER A 17 11.81 8.36 -9.76
C SER A 17 12.55 8.69 -8.46
N VAL A 18 12.66 7.74 -7.52
CA VAL A 18 13.48 7.93 -6.31
C VAL A 18 14.96 8.15 -6.66
N ASN A 19 15.49 7.48 -7.69
CA ASN A 19 16.87 7.71 -8.13
C ASN A 19 17.06 9.15 -8.65
N GLU A 20 16.12 9.64 -9.45
CA GLU A 20 16.11 11.02 -9.96
C GLU A 20 16.03 12.04 -8.81
N THR A 21 15.13 11.83 -7.86
CA THR A 21 15.03 12.66 -6.64
C THR A 21 16.30 12.58 -5.79
N SER A 22 16.98 11.43 -5.75
CA SER A 22 18.23 11.27 -4.99
C SER A 22 19.36 12.12 -5.56
N GLN A 23 19.41 12.29 -6.89
CA GLN A 23 20.34 13.23 -7.52
C GLN A 23 20.02 14.69 -7.15
N GLN A 24 18.74 15.06 -7.10
CA GLN A 24 18.32 16.39 -6.68
C GLN A 24 18.67 16.64 -5.20
N TYR A 25 18.45 15.64 -4.35
CA TYR A 25 18.80 15.69 -2.93
C TYR A 25 20.30 15.89 -2.72
N LEU A 26 21.14 15.18 -3.49
CA LEU A 26 22.59 15.42 -3.47
C LEU A 26 22.96 16.83 -3.91
N GLN A 27 22.31 17.37 -4.94
CA GLN A 27 22.59 18.72 -5.43
C GLN A 27 22.23 19.80 -4.41
N ASN A 28 21.06 19.67 -3.79
CA ASN A 28 20.49 20.68 -2.88
C ASN A 28 21.08 20.57 -1.47
N GLU A 29 21.08 19.37 -0.92
CA GLU A 29 21.42 19.13 0.49
C GLU A 29 22.85 18.63 0.70
N LYS A 30 23.59 18.36 -0.39
CA LYS A 30 24.96 17.82 -0.36
C LYS A 30 25.06 16.50 0.41
N ARG A 31 23.97 15.74 0.48
CA ARG A 31 23.89 14.46 1.19
C ARG A 31 23.57 13.33 0.22
N TYR A 32 24.27 12.21 0.38
CA TYR A 32 23.99 11.01 -0.40
C TYR A 32 22.89 10.17 0.24
N ASN A 33 22.00 9.65 -0.60
CA ASN A 33 21.10 8.56 -0.29
C ASN A 33 21.19 7.53 -1.44
N TYR A 34 21.13 6.25 -1.10
CA TYR A 34 21.38 5.18 -2.06
C TYR A 34 20.15 4.28 -2.17
N THR A 35 19.71 4.09 -3.40
CA THR A 35 18.79 3.01 -3.75
C THR A 35 19.61 1.78 -4.10
N THR A 36 19.14 0.64 -3.64
CA THR A 36 19.75 -0.67 -3.91
C THR A 36 18.68 -1.65 -4.35
N PRO A 37 19.04 -2.73 -5.07
CA PRO A 37 18.10 -3.80 -5.36
C PRO A 37 17.40 -4.34 -4.10
N LYS A 38 18.09 -4.35 -2.94
CA LYS A 38 17.49 -4.71 -1.65
C LYS A 38 16.38 -3.74 -1.24
N SER A 39 16.61 -2.43 -1.31
CA SER A 39 15.57 -1.43 -0.99
C SER A 39 14.32 -1.54 -1.87
N PHE A 40 14.47 -1.96 -3.13
CA PHE A 40 13.33 -2.24 -4.02
C PHE A 40 12.51 -3.44 -3.55
N LEU A 41 13.18 -4.53 -3.13
CA LEU A 41 12.49 -5.70 -2.57
C LEU A 41 11.79 -5.37 -1.24
N GLU A 42 12.40 -4.53 -0.41
CA GLU A 42 11.77 -4.03 0.81
C GLU A 42 10.53 -3.16 0.51
N GLN A 43 10.56 -2.33 -0.53
CA GLN A 43 9.39 -1.57 -1.00
C GLN A 43 8.23 -2.50 -1.39
N ILE A 44 8.52 -3.56 -2.17
CA ILE A 44 7.52 -4.56 -2.56
C ILE A 44 6.93 -5.24 -1.32
N LYS A 45 7.79 -5.66 -0.39
CA LYS A 45 7.37 -6.33 0.85
C LYS A 45 6.51 -5.41 1.72
N LEU A 46 6.89 -4.15 1.86
CA LEU A 46 6.14 -3.14 2.59
C LEU A 46 4.73 -2.97 2.00
N TYR A 47 4.64 -2.82 0.67
CA TYR A 47 3.35 -2.69 -0.02
C TYR A 47 2.45 -3.91 0.22
N GLN A 48 2.99 -5.13 0.09
CA GLN A 48 2.24 -6.37 0.35
C GLN A 48 1.68 -6.41 1.78
N ASN A 49 2.53 -6.09 2.77
CA ASN A 49 2.13 -6.08 4.17
C ASN A 49 1.04 -5.02 4.44
N LEU A 50 1.21 -3.82 3.88
CA LEU A 50 0.25 -2.73 4.04
C LEU A 50 -1.10 -3.08 3.40
N LEU A 51 -1.09 -3.65 2.21
CA LEU A 51 -2.31 -4.08 1.51
C LEU A 51 -3.06 -5.13 2.31
N ALA A 52 -2.36 -6.15 2.83
CA ALA A 52 -2.96 -7.18 3.67
C ALA A 52 -3.60 -6.58 4.93
N LYS A 53 -2.88 -5.69 5.61
CA LYS A 53 -3.39 -4.98 6.80
C LYS A 53 -4.65 -4.17 6.46
N LYS A 54 -4.62 -3.38 5.39
CA LYS A 54 -5.75 -2.53 4.99
C LYS A 54 -6.97 -3.32 4.58
N ASN A 55 -6.78 -4.44 3.89
CA ASN A 55 -7.87 -5.36 3.56
C ASN A 55 -8.48 -5.97 4.82
N ALA A 56 -7.67 -6.43 5.79
CA ALA A 56 -8.19 -6.96 7.05
C ALA A 56 -8.97 -5.91 7.85
N GLU A 57 -8.46 -4.68 7.95
CA GLU A 57 -9.16 -3.54 8.57
C GLU A 57 -10.50 -3.26 7.90
N LEU A 58 -10.54 -3.30 6.56
CA LEU A 58 -11.77 -3.06 5.80
C LEU A 58 -12.80 -4.18 6.04
N GLN A 59 -12.38 -5.43 5.96
CA GLN A 59 -13.26 -6.58 6.19
C GLN A 59 -13.86 -6.56 7.61
N ALA A 60 -13.06 -6.24 8.62
CA ALA A 60 -13.54 -6.09 9.99
C ALA A 60 -14.62 -4.98 10.12
N ARG A 61 -14.49 -3.88 9.36
CA ARG A 61 -15.50 -2.81 9.33
C ARG A 61 -16.79 -3.25 8.64
N ILE A 62 -16.68 -4.00 7.55
CA ILE A 62 -17.83 -4.56 6.82
C ILE A 62 -18.61 -5.50 7.75
N ILE A 63 -17.95 -6.49 8.34
CA ILE A 63 -18.59 -7.46 9.26
C ILE A 63 -19.28 -6.74 10.42
N ARG A 64 -18.64 -5.74 11.02
CA ARG A 64 -19.24 -4.96 12.10
C ARG A 64 -20.52 -4.24 11.64
N LEU A 65 -20.51 -3.66 10.44
CA LEU A 65 -21.67 -2.97 9.88
C LEU A 65 -22.81 -3.94 9.59
N GLU A 66 -22.52 -5.07 8.93
CA GLU A 66 -23.49 -6.12 8.62
C GLU A 66 -24.17 -6.64 9.88
N ASN A 67 -23.39 -6.99 10.91
CA ASN A 67 -23.91 -7.42 12.20
C ASN A 67 -24.77 -6.35 12.88
N GLY A 68 -24.41 -5.07 12.72
CA GLY A 68 -25.20 -3.95 13.25
C GLY A 68 -26.56 -3.82 12.56
N LEU A 69 -26.57 -3.91 11.23
CA LEU A 69 -27.79 -3.84 10.42
C LEU A 69 -28.72 -5.03 10.67
N GLU A 70 -28.17 -6.23 10.79
CA GLU A 70 -28.93 -7.44 11.11
C GLU A 70 -29.65 -7.32 12.46
N LYS A 71 -28.95 -6.84 13.49
CA LYS A 71 -29.53 -6.60 14.81
C LYS A 71 -30.68 -5.59 14.76
N LEU A 72 -30.48 -4.45 14.06
CA LEU A 72 -31.53 -3.44 13.90
C LEU A 72 -32.77 -3.98 13.19
N LYS A 73 -32.56 -4.79 12.14
CA LYS A 73 -33.66 -5.42 11.40
C LYS A 73 -34.43 -6.40 12.29
N SER A 74 -33.72 -7.25 13.03
CA SER A 74 -34.34 -8.23 13.95
C SER A 74 -35.21 -7.54 15.00
N THR A 75 -34.71 -6.48 15.64
CA THR A 75 -35.47 -5.70 16.64
C THR A 75 -36.66 -4.94 16.06
N ALA A 76 -36.62 -4.56 14.77
CA ALA A 76 -37.74 -3.89 14.13
C ALA A 76 -38.87 -4.86 13.71
N SER A 77 -38.56 -6.14 13.58
CA SER A 77 -39.53 -7.20 13.24
C SER A 77 -40.10 -7.95 14.44
N GLN A 78 -39.60 -7.67 15.65
CA GLN A 78 -40.04 -8.25 16.93
C GLN A 78 -41.03 -7.32 17.61
#